data_AF-A0A7X9I4X1-F1
#
_entry.id   AF-A0A7X9I4X1-F1
#
_cell.length_a   1.000
_cell.length_b   1.000
_cell.length_c   1.000
_cell.angle_alpha   90.00
_cell.angle_beta   90.00
_cell.angle_gamma   90.00
#
_symmetry.space_group_name_H-M   'P 1'
#
loop_
_entity.id
_entity.type
_entity.pdbx_description
1 polymer ?
#
loop_
_entity_poly.entity_id
_entity_poly.type
_entity_poly.pdbx_seq_one_letter_code
_entity_poly.pdbx_strand_id
1 'polypeptide(L)'
;MTCAACAARIEKGIARLPGVAAANVNLALERATVEYDDQLTSPEQIDQIIKKLGYEVIHPAALAAGHIDLKITGMTCAACSARIEKKLNALPGVSRAVVNL
;
A
#
# COMPACT_ATOMS: atom_id res chain seq x y z
N MET A 1 -7.44 15.41 4.06
CA MET A 1 -6.37 16.46 4.24
C MET A 1 -6.93 17.81 3.78
N THR A 2 -6.67 18.97 4.42
CA THR A 2 -7.50 20.19 4.22
C THR A 2 -6.94 21.32 3.33
N CYS A 3 -5.64 21.40 3.03
CA CYS A 3 -5.11 22.42 2.10
C CYS A 3 -3.75 22.05 1.48
N ALA A 4 -3.37 22.75 0.40
CA ALA A 4 -2.08 22.56 -0.27
C ALA A 4 -0.87 22.79 0.65
N ALA A 5 -0.99 23.67 1.65
CA ALA A 5 0.06 23.88 2.63
C ALA A 5 0.23 22.67 3.58
N CYS A 6 -0.84 21.92 3.87
CA CYS A 6 -0.74 20.67 4.62
C CYS A 6 0.02 19.61 3.82
N ALA A 7 -0.26 19.47 2.52
CA ALA A 7 0.46 18.55 1.64
C ALA A 7 1.97 18.88 1.59
N ALA A 8 2.32 20.15 1.37
CA ALA A 8 3.71 20.59 1.36
C ALA A 8 4.43 20.38 2.71
N ARG A 9 3.71 20.46 3.84
CA ARG A 9 4.26 20.19 5.17
C ARG A 9 4.58 18.71 5.36
N ILE A 10 3.73 17.82 4.84
CA ILE A 10 3.95 16.37 4.86
C ILE A 10 5.14 16.00 3.98
N GLU A 11 5.20 16.48 2.73
CA GLU A 11 6.32 16.25 1.82
C GLU A 11 7.65 16.65 2.45
N LYS A 12 7.72 17.86 3.01
CA LYS A 12 8.93 18.36 3.70
C LYS A 12 9.27 17.59 4.96
N GLY A 13 8.29 17.03 5.65
CA GLY A 13 8.52 16.19 6.83
C GLY A 13 9.17 14.87 6.46
N ILE A 14 8.61 14.19 5.44
CA ILE A 14 9.10 12.90 4.95
C ILE A 14 10.47 13.06 4.30
N ALA A 15 10.69 14.09 3.48
CA ALA A 15 11.97 14.35 2.79
C ALA A 15 13.17 14.62 3.73
N ARG A 16 12.92 14.77 5.05
CA ARG A 16 13.99 14.91 6.06
C ARG A 16 14.44 13.57 6.64
N LEU A 17 13.73 12.48 6.35
CA LEU A 17 14.12 11.16 6.83
C LEU A 17 15.37 10.68 6.08
N PRO A 18 16.33 10.04 6.78
CA PRO A 18 17.53 9.49 6.15
C PRO A 18 17.19 8.45 5.09
N GLY A 19 17.71 8.60 3.86
CA GLY A 19 17.46 7.64 2.79
C GLY A 19 16.16 7.89 2.02
N VAL A 20 15.40 8.95 2.30
CA VAL A 20 14.32 9.40 1.42
C VAL A 20 14.91 10.18 0.24
N ALA A 21 14.69 9.69 -0.97
CA ALA A 21 15.12 10.32 -2.21
C ALA A 21 14.07 11.31 -2.76
N ALA A 22 12.79 10.95 -2.65
CA ALA A 22 11.68 11.78 -3.08
C ALA A 22 10.43 11.56 -2.23
N ALA A 23 9.66 12.62 -1.99
CA ALA A 23 8.36 12.56 -1.34
C ALA A 23 7.40 13.53 -2.02
N ASN A 24 6.29 13.01 -2.52
CA ASN A 24 5.23 13.80 -3.14
C ASN A 24 3.86 13.46 -2.54
N VAL A 25 3.02 14.46 -2.39
CA VAL A 25 1.65 14.32 -1.88
C VAL A 25 0.68 14.86 -2.92
N ASN A 26 -0.12 13.95 -3.48
CA ASN A 26 -1.24 14.31 -4.32
C ASN A 26 -2.47 14.58 -3.44
N LEU A 27 -2.74 15.86 -3.17
CA LEU A 27 -3.87 16.29 -2.34
C LEU A 27 -5.23 15.87 -2.92
N ALA A 28 -5.39 15.90 -4.26
CA ALA A 28 -6.65 15.55 -4.90
C ALA A 28 -7.00 14.06 -4.77
N LEU A 29 -5.98 13.21 -4.67
CA LEU A 29 -6.12 11.76 -4.50
C LEU A 29 -5.86 11.29 -3.07
N GLU A 30 -5.62 12.22 -2.14
CA GLU A 30 -5.24 11.96 -0.74
C GLU A 30 -4.13 10.90 -0.60
N ARG A 31 -3.14 10.92 -1.50
CA ARG A 31 -2.11 9.89 -1.59
C ARG A 31 -0.71 10.50 -1.50
N ALA A 32 0.11 9.94 -0.61
CA ALA A 32 1.53 10.20 -0.55
C ALA A 32 2.29 9.10 -1.31
N THR A 33 3.29 9.50 -2.08
CA THR A 33 4.23 8.59 -2.73
C THR A 33 5.63 8.96 -2.26
N VAL A 34 6.35 7.97 -1.74
CA VAL A 34 7.66 8.15 -1.13
C VAL A 34 8.62 7.14 -1.75
N GLU A 35 9.74 7.65 -2.24
CA GLU A 35 10.87 6.84 -2.70
C GLU A 35 11.94 6.89 -1.62
N TYR A 36 12.27 5.73 -1.05
CA TYR A 36 13.19 5.63 0.08
C TYR A 36 14.02 4.34 0.03
N ASP A 37 15.14 4.36 0.72
CA ASP A 37 16.01 3.21 0.94
C ASP A 37 15.55 2.42 2.18
N ASP A 38 15.08 1.19 1.99
CA ASP A 38 14.59 0.28 3.03
C ASP A 38 15.65 -0.11 4.08
N GLN A 39 16.95 0.14 3.82
CA GLN A 39 18.02 -0.06 4.80
C GLN A 39 18.18 1.13 5.77
N LEU A 40 17.68 2.31 5.40
CA LEU A 40 17.87 3.56 6.15
C LEU A 40 16.56 4.14 6.69
N THR A 41 15.45 3.90 6.01
CA THR A 41 14.09 4.29 6.40
C THR A 41 13.14 3.13 6.22
N SER A 42 12.18 2.98 7.13
CA SER A 42 11.10 2.00 7.02
C SER A 42 9.73 2.67 6.82
N PRO A 43 8.72 1.95 6.29
CA PRO A 43 7.34 2.45 6.24
C PRO A 43 6.85 2.99 7.58
N GLU A 44 7.19 2.32 8.68
CA GLU A 44 6.78 2.71 10.03
C GLU A 44 7.40 4.05 10.45
N GLN A 45 8.64 4.34 10.03
CA GLN A 45 9.27 5.64 10.31
C GLN A 45 8.60 6.77 9.52
N ILE A 46 8.19 6.51 8.28
CA ILE A 46 7.42 7.45 7.47
C ILE A 46 6.06 7.72 8.14
N ASP A 47 5.36 6.68 8.58
CA ASP A 47 4.10 6.80 9.30
C ASP A 47 4.24 7.61 10.59
N GLN A 48 5.31 7.38 11.35
CA GLN A 48 5.59 8.10 12.59
C GLN A 48 5.77 9.60 12.34
N ILE A 49 6.43 9.99 11.26
CA ILE A 49 6.57 11.40 10.88
C ILE A 49 5.20 11.98 10.50
N ILE A 50 4.41 11.28 9.70
CA ILE A 50 3.09 11.75 9.28
C ILE A 50 2.17 11.91 10.52
N LYS A 51 2.25 10.98 11.47
CA LYS A 51 1.55 11.04 12.76
C LYS A 51 1.99 12.20 13.63
N LYS A 52 3.31 12.45 13.72
CA LYS A 52 3.85 13.62 14.44
C LYS A 52 3.41 14.96 13.83
N LEU A 53 3.09 14.98 12.53
CA LEU A 53 2.53 16.13 11.85
C LEU A 53 1.01 16.29 12.07
N GLY A 54 0.37 15.35 12.78
CA GLY A 54 -1.05 15.38 13.12
C GLY A 54 -1.95 14.68 12.11
N TYR A 55 -1.42 13.79 11.27
CA TYR A 55 -2.17 13.05 10.25
C TYR A 55 -2.07 11.54 10.45
N GLU A 56 -3.06 10.80 9.99
CA GLU A 56 -3.05 9.34 9.99
C GLU A 56 -2.80 8.82 8.57
N VAL A 57 -2.06 7.71 8.46
CA VAL A 57 -1.80 7.02 7.19
C VAL A 57 -2.70 5.81 7.12
N ILE A 58 -3.44 5.68 6.02
CA ILE A 58 -4.23 4.49 5.72
C ILE A 58 -3.46 3.70 4.68
N HIS A 59 -2.89 2.56 5.09
CA HIS A 59 -2.26 1.63 4.16
C HIS A 59 -3.33 0.79 3.48
N PRO A 60 -3.46 0.80 2.15
CA PRO A 60 -4.24 -0.21 1.47
C PRO A 60 -3.61 -1.58 1.74
N ALA A 61 -4.45 -2.57 2.07
CA ALA A 61 -4.09 -3.89 2.62
C ALA A 61 -3.17 -4.79 1.75
N ALA A 62 -2.60 -4.26 0.66
CA ALA A 62 -1.80 -5.00 -0.31
C ALA A 62 -0.28 -4.92 -0.08
N LEU A 63 0.19 -4.28 1.00
CA LEU A 63 1.63 -4.16 1.30
C LEU A 63 2.08 -4.94 2.54
N ALA A 64 1.39 -6.03 2.87
CA ALA A 64 1.92 -7.02 3.79
C ALA A 64 2.60 -8.12 2.96
N ALA A 65 3.92 -8.29 3.14
CA ALA A 65 4.70 -9.35 2.48
C ALA A 65 3.97 -10.71 2.60
N GLY A 66 3.41 -11.18 1.47
CA GLY A 66 2.63 -12.43 1.39
C GLY A 66 1.13 -12.28 1.09
N HIS A 67 0.60 -11.07 0.91
CA HIS A 67 -0.79 -10.85 0.48
C HIS A 67 -0.87 -10.03 -0.81
N ILE A 68 -1.57 -10.53 -1.82
CA ILE A 68 -1.81 -9.84 -3.09
C ILE A 68 -3.29 -9.91 -3.47
N ASP A 69 -3.83 -8.78 -3.93
CA ASP A 69 -5.18 -8.71 -4.49
C ASP A 69 -5.10 -8.72 -6.02
N LEU A 70 -5.72 -9.73 -6.65
CA LEU A 70 -5.67 -9.94 -8.09
C LEU A 70 -7.05 -9.77 -8.71
N LYS A 71 -7.15 -8.88 -9.72
CA LYS A 71 -8.37 -8.75 -10.53
C LYS A 71 -8.39 -9.83 -11.61
N ILE A 72 -9.38 -10.72 -11.56
CA ILE A 72 -9.50 -11.84 -12.50
C ILE A 72 -10.55 -11.51 -13.57
N THR A 73 -10.15 -11.50 -14.85
CA THR A 73 -11.05 -11.27 -15.99
C THR A 73 -11.51 -12.59 -16.62
N GLY A 74 -12.73 -12.64 -17.15
CA GLY A 74 -13.28 -13.85 -17.80
C GLY A 74 -13.83 -14.90 -16.84
N MET A 75 -13.81 -14.63 -15.54
CA MET A 75 -14.59 -15.38 -14.57
C MET A 75 -16.06 -15.00 -14.74
N THR A 76 -16.87 -15.88 -15.31
CA THR A 76 -18.26 -15.59 -15.68
C THR A 76 -19.28 -16.29 -14.78
N CYS A 77 -18.86 -17.22 -13.92
CA CYS A 77 -19.74 -17.93 -13.00
C CYS A 77 -19.01 -18.43 -11.75
N ALA A 78 -19.78 -18.82 -10.73
CA ALA A 78 -19.27 -19.31 -9.45
C ALA A 78 -18.49 -20.63 -9.56
N ALA A 79 -18.73 -21.43 -10.61
CA ALA A 79 -17.93 -22.62 -10.87
C ALA A 79 -16.51 -22.26 -11.34
N CYS A 80 -16.33 -21.12 -12.02
CA CYS A 80 -15.01 -20.61 -12.40
C CYS A 80 -14.24 -20.14 -11.17
N SER A 81 -14.85 -19.34 -10.27
CA SER A 81 -14.19 -18.88 -9.03
C SER A 81 -13.72 -20.05 -8.17
N ALA A 82 -14.60 -21.03 -7.91
CA ALA A 82 -14.31 -22.20 -7.09
C ALA A 82 -13.17 -23.07 -7.65
N ARG A 83 -13.10 -23.21 -8.98
CA ARG A 83 -12.00 -23.95 -9.65
C ARG A 83 -10.67 -23.23 -9.46
N ILE A 84 -10.65 -21.92 -9.64
CA ILE A 84 -9.43 -21.10 -9.53
C ILE A 84 -8.94 -21.13 -8.08
N GLU A 85 -9.83 -20.89 -7.12
CA GLU A 85 -9.50 -20.91 -5.68
C GLU A 85 -8.91 -22.25 -5.25
N LYS A 86 -9.54 -23.37 -5.64
CA LYS A 86 -9.05 -24.71 -5.30
C LYS A 86 -7.66 -24.98 -5.88
N LYS A 87 -7.37 -24.48 -7.08
CA LYS A 87 -6.06 -24.67 -7.72
C LYS A 87 -4.99 -23.81 -7.06
N LEU A 88 -5.29 -22.56 -6.71
CA LEU A 88 -4.35 -21.68 -6.03
C LEU A 88 -3.97 -22.22 -4.65
N ASN A 89 -4.93 -22.70 -3.86
CA ASN A 89 -4.66 -23.27 -2.53
C ASN A 89 -3.90 -24.61 -2.56
N ALA A 90 -3.78 -25.25 -3.73
CA ALA A 90 -3.01 -26.48 -3.88
C ALA A 90 -1.54 -26.23 -4.29
N LEU A 91 -1.16 -24.99 -4.59
CA LEU A 91 0.21 -24.66 -4.99
C LEU A 91 1.14 -24.60 -3.77
N PRO A 92 2.32 -25.22 -3.82
CA PRO A 92 3.33 -25.07 -2.78
C PRO A 92 3.70 -23.59 -2.59
N GLY A 93 3.69 -23.13 -1.34
CA GLY A 93 3.98 -21.74 -1.00
C GLY A 93 2.76 -20.81 -0.93
N VAL A 94 1.59 -21.26 -1.39
CA VAL A 94 0.33 -20.51 -1.16
C VAL A 94 -0.26 -20.96 0.17
N SER A 95 -0.20 -20.10 1.18
CA SER A 95 -0.79 -20.37 2.49
C SER A 95 -2.32 -20.31 2.45
N ARG A 96 -2.87 -19.37 1.64
CA ARG A 96 -4.30 -19.21 1.41
C ARG A 96 -4.55 -18.38 0.15
N ALA A 97 -5.55 -18.76 -0.63
CA ALA A 97 -6.12 -17.95 -1.71
C ALA A 97 -7.65 -17.91 -1.57
N VAL A 98 -8.26 -16.75 -1.85
CA VAL A 98 -9.71 -16.55 -1.87
C VAL A 98 -10.06 -15.88 -3.19
N VAL A 99 -11.08 -16.38 -3.88
CA VAL A 99 -11.49 -15.89 -5.20
C VAL A 99 -12.97 -15.58 -5.23
N ASN A 100 -13.30 -14.31 -5.45
CA ASN A 100 -14.67 -13.82 -5.55
C ASN A 100 -15.05 -13.60 -7.03
N LEU A 101 -16.29 -13.94 -7.40
CA LEU A 101 -16.90 -13.61 -8.69
C LEU A 101 -17.46 -12.19 -8.67
#